data_AF-A0A3M1ZPZ5-F1
#
_entry.id   AF-A0A3M1ZPZ5-F1
#
_cell.length_a   1.000
_cell.length_b   1.000
_cell.length_c   1.000
_cell.angle_alpha   90.00
_cell.angle_beta   90.00
_cell.angle_gamma   90.00
#
_symmetry.space_group_name_H-M   'P 1'
#
loop_
_entity.id
_entity.type
_entity.pdbx_description
1 polymer ?
#
loop_
_entity_poly.entity_id
_entity_poly.type
_entity_poly.pdbx_seq_one_letter_code
_entity_poly.pdbx_strand_id
1 'polypeptide(L)'
;MVARLLALGLVLAAPAAGLAAEQRIQVTNYGDMEPVLFPHSEHAERFHCDTCHHPERSEGAHRCGACHRAEPDGAVPSLEQAAHGEGNPTGRCRKCHFGPKAKKPLECEDCHSG
;
A
#
# COMPACT_ATOMS: atom_id res chain seq x y z
N MET A 1 53.89 -23.15 -8.52
CA MET A 1 52.63 -22.70 -9.16
C MET A 1 51.57 -22.62 -8.07
N VAL A 2 50.94 -21.46 -7.90
CA VAL A 2 50.07 -21.12 -6.77
C VAL A 2 48.70 -21.76 -6.96
N ALA A 3 48.26 -22.59 -6.01
CA ALA A 3 46.93 -23.19 -6.00
C ALA A 3 45.87 -22.10 -5.77
N ARG A 4 45.08 -21.81 -6.80
CA ARG A 4 43.96 -20.86 -6.72
C ARG A 4 42.75 -21.56 -6.13
N LEU A 5 42.47 -21.27 -4.86
CA LEU A 5 41.19 -21.55 -4.21
C LEU A 5 40.14 -20.60 -4.80
N LEU A 6 39.24 -21.14 -5.62
CA LEU A 6 38.02 -20.46 -6.06
C LEU A 6 36.97 -20.61 -4.95
N ALA A 7 36.87 -19.60 -4.07
CA ALA A 7 35.75 -19.47 -3.16
C ALA A 7 34.52 -18.98 -3.95
N LEU A 8 33.60 -19.90 -4.25
CA LEU A 8 32.32 -19.59 -4.88
C LEU A 8 31.41 -18.96 -3.81
N GLY A 9 31.36 -17.63 -3.77
CA GLY A 9 30.49 -16.88 -2.87
C GLY A 9 29.03 -17.07 -3.25
N LEU A 10 28.28 -17.80 -2.41
CA LEU A 10 26.84 -17.92 -2.50
C LEU A 10 26.20 -16.61 -2.03
N VAL A 11 25.79 -15.76 -2.98
CA VAL A 11 25.00 -14.56 -2.69
C VAL A 11 23.57 -15.01 -2.42
N LEU A 12 23.17 -15.03 -1.14
CA LEU A 12 21.79 -15.20 -0.73
C LEU A 12 21.00 -13.96 -1.17
N ALA A 13 20.22 -14.10 -2.25
CA ALA A 13 19.22 -13.12 -2.61
C ALA A 13 18.09 -13.17 -1.57
N ALA A 14 18.06 -12.20 -0.66
CA ALA A 14 16.95 -12.05 0.26
C ALA A 14 15.65 -11.75 -0.53
N PRO A 15 14.52 -12.40 -0.20
CA PRO A 15 13.27 -12.15 -0.91
C PRO A 15 12.77 -10.73 -0.60
N ALA A 16 12.60 -9.93 -1.66
CA ALA A 16 12.12 -8.54 -1.59
C ALA A 16 10.75 -8.39 -0.89
N ALA A 17 9.98 -9.48 -0.77
CA ALA A 17 8.71 -9.51 -0.06
C ALA A 17 8.84 -9.19 1.44
N GLY A 18 9.99 -9.50 2.08
CA GLY A 18 10.21 -9.20 3.50
C GLY A 18 10.39 -7.71 3.78
N LEU A 19 11.04 -6.98 2.87
CA LEU A 19 11.38 -5.56 3.06
C LEU A 19 10.18 -4.63 2.96
N ALA A 20 9.15 -5.00 2.19
CA ALA A 20 7.94 -4.19 2.05
C ALA A 20 7.05 -4.22 3.30
N ALA A 21 7.04 -5.34 4.03
CA ALA A 21 6.19 -5.52 5.21
C ALA A 21 6.63 -4.63 6.39
N GLU A 22 7.91 -4.37 6.57
CA GLU A 22 8.41 -3.62 7.74
C GLU A 22 8.29 -2.08 7.58
N GLN A 23 7.99 -1.58 6.38
CA GLN A 23 8.04 -0.14 6.09
C GLN A 23 6.69 0.55 6.23
N ARG A 24 6.69 1.64 6.99
CA ARG A 24 5.64 2.67 6.89
C ARG A 24 5.90 3.51 5.65
N ILE A 25 4.94 3.52 4.73
CA ILE A 25 5.02 4.32 3.51
C ILE A 25 4.08 5.51 3.61
N GLN A 26 4.46 6.64 3.01
CA GLN A 26 3.51 7.71 2.79
C GLN A 26 2.63 7.36 1.59
N VAL A 27 1.33 7.25 1.83
CA VAL A 27 0.33 7.30 0.78
C VAL A 27 0.11 8.77 0.46
N THR A 28 0.40 9.16 -0.77
CA THR A 28 0.23 10.54 -1.24
C THR A 28 -1.14 11.07 -0.88
N ASN A 29 -1.20 12.35 -0.51
CA ASN A 29 -2.44 13.08 -0.47
C ASN A 29 -2.39 14.17 -1.54
N TYR A 30 -3.50 14.40 -2.23
CA TYR A 30 -3.67 15.46 -3.21
C TYR A 30 -4.56 16.61 -2.67
N GLY A 31 -5.03 16.52 -1.43
CA GLY A 31 -5.78 17.56 -0.73
C GLY A 31 -4.98 18.22 0.40
N ASP A 32 -5.68 18.98 1.23
CA ASP A 32 -5.07 19.85 2.26
C ASP A 32 -4.65 19.13 3.55
N MET A 33 -5.03 17.85 3.72
CA MET A 33 -4.65 17.06 4.89
C MET A 33 -3.23 16.49 4.74
N GLU A 34 -2.57 16.15 5.84
CA GLU A 34 -1.25 15.50 5.77
C GLU A 34 -1.34 14.12 5.06
N PRO A 35 -0.33 13.71 4.28
CA PRO A 35 -0.21 12.34 3.77
C PRO A 35 -0.32 11.27 4.86
N VAL A 36 -1.00 10.17 4.55
CA VAL A 36 -1.21 9.08 5.51
C VAL A 36 0.03 8.19 5.56
N LEU A 37 0.56 7.95 6.76
CA LEU A 37 1.58 6.92 6.99
C LEU A 37 0.93 5.54 7.08
N PHE A 38 1.09 4.73 6.04
CA PHE A 38 0.53 3.39 5.94
C PHE A 38 1.51 2.33 6.46
N PRO A 39 1.17 1.59 7.53
CA PRO A 39 1.99 0.50 8.05
C PRO A 39 1.66 -0.83 7.36
N HIS A 40 2.52 -1.31 6.46
CA HIS A 40 2.31 -2.61 5.81
C HIS A 40 2.26 -3.76 6.82
N SER A 41 3.13 -3.77 7.84
CA SER A 41 3.21 -4.86 8.82
C SER A 41 1.87 -5.10 9.52
N GLU A 42 1.23 -4.03 9.97
CA GLU A 42 -0.05 -4.07 10.68
C GLU A 42 -1.20 -4.62 9.81
N HIS A 43 -1.10 -4.44 8.48
CA HIS A 43 -2.11 -4.91 7.53
C HIS A 43 -1.80 -6.30 6.96
N ALA A 44 -0.52 -6.58 6.69
CA ALA A 44 -0.06 -7.84 6.10
C ALA A 44 -0.25 -9.04 7.04
N GLU A 45 -0.34 -8.81 8.35
CA GLU A 45 -0.74 -9.84 9.32
C GLU A 45 -2.15 -10.38 9.08
N ARG A 46 -3.02 -9.63 8.38
CA ARG A 46 -4.45 -9.90 8.30
C ARG A 46 -5.01 -9.93 6.90
N PHE A 47 -4.40 -9.21 5.97
CA PHE A 47 -4.88 -9.03 4.61
C PHE A 47 -3.80 -9.46 3.61
N HIS A 48 -4.24 -10.17 2.57
CA HIS A 48 -3.37 -10.52 1.46
C HIS A 48 -3.02 -9.28 0.63
N CYS A 49 -1.83 -9.25 0.03
CA CYS A 49 -1.33 -8.10 -0.72
C CYS A 49 -2.28 -7.66 -1.85
N ASP A 50 -2.96 -8.60 -2.49
CA ASP A 50 -3.92 -8.38 -3.59
C ASP A 50 -5.24 -7.73 -3.15
N THR A 51 -5.51 -7.67 -1.84
CA THR A 51 -6.62 -6.90 -1.27
C THR A 51 -6.46 -5.40 -1.55
N CYS A 52 -5.21 -4.93 -1.57
CA CYS A 52 -4.85 -3.53 -1.84
C CYS A 52 -4.19 -3.37 -3.22
N HIS A 53 -3.19 -4.20 -3.55
CA HIS A 53 -2.54 -4.25 -4.86
C HIS A 53 -3.35 -5.11 -5.83
N HIS A 54 -4.52 -4.59 -6.23
CA HIS A 54 -5.42 -5.32 -7.11
C HIS A 54 -4.73 -5.62 -8.46
N PRO A 55 -4.60 -6.91 -8.84
CA PRO A 55 -3.71 -7.37 -9.91
C PRO A 55 -4.16 -6.95 -11.30
N GLU A 56 -5.44 -6.58 -11.46
CA GLU A 56 -6.03 -6.20 -12.74
C GLU A 56 -5.35 -4.99 -13.40
N ARG A 57 -4.62 -4.16 -12.62
CA ARG A 57 -4.03 -2.90 -13.11
C ARG A 57 -2.68 -2.52 -12.49
N SER A 58 -2.05 -3.42 -11.73
CA SER A 58 -0.75 -3.20 -11.11
C SER A 58 0.36 -3.75 -12.02
N GLU A 59 0.66 -3.08 -13.14
CA GLU A 59 1.77 -3.42 -14.06
C GLU A 59 3.15 -3.17 -13.40
N GLY A 60 3.38 -3.70 -12.21
CA GLY A 60 4.54 -3.41 -11.36
C GLY A 60 4.46 -2.05 -10.62
N ALA A 61 3.40 -1.27 -10.84
CA ALA A 61 3.18 -0.01 -10.14
C ALA A 61 2.50 -0.24 -8.78
N HIS A 62 3.29 -0.35 -7.72
CA HIS A 62 2.79 -0.52 -6.35
C HIS A 62 2.36 0.80 -5.67
N ARG A 63 2.49 1.94 -6.34
CA ARG A 63 2.08 3.25 -5.81
C ARG A 63 0.69 3.61 -6.32
N CYS A 64 -0.25 3.83 -5.41
CA CYS A 64 -1.63 4.22 -5.74
C CYS A 64 -1.67 5.45 -6.67
N GLY A 65 -0.89 6.48 -6.34
CA GLY A 65 -0.79 7.73 -7.10
C GLY A 65 -0.24 7.61 -8.52
N ALA A 66 0.29 6.46 -8.93
CA ALA A 66 0.69 6.23 -10.33
C ALA A 66 -0.54 6.21 -11.26
N CYS A 67 -1.68 5.76 -10.75
CA CYS A 67 -2.95 5.68 -11.50
C CYS A 67 -4.05 6.52 -10.86
N HIS A 68 -4.22 6.44 -9.54
CA HIS A 68 -5.21 7.21 -8.79
C HIS A 68 -4.67 8.60 -8.49
N ARG A 69 -4.87 9.54 -9.41
CA ARG A 69 -4.41 10.94 -9.27
C ARG A 69 -5.41 11.76 -8.43
N ALA A 70 -5.15 13.06 -8.32
CA ALA A 70 -6.06 14.02 -7.68
C ALA A 70 -7.44 14.02 -8.37
N GLU A 71 -7.43 14.11 -9.69
CA GLU A 71 -8.63 14.01 -10.51
C GLU A 71 -8.80 12.57 -11.02
N PRO A 72 -10.05 12.07 -11.10
CA PRO A 72 -10.34 10.78 -11.70
C PRO A 72 -10.03 10.79 -13.21
N ASP A 73 -9.69 9.62 -13.76
CA ASP A 73 -9.35 9.44 -15.18
C ASP A 73 -10.11 8.24 -15.76
N GLY A 74 -11.20 8.53 -16.46
CA GLY A 74 -12.08 7.52 -17.04
C GLY A 74 -12.61 6.54 -15.98
N ALA A 75 -12.18 5.28 -16.06
CA ALA A 75 -12.57 4.24 -15.11
C ALA A 75 -11.72 4.21 -13.83
N VAL A 76 -10.68 5.04 -13.74
CA VAL A 76 -9.79 5.11 -12.57
C VAL A 76 -10.31 6.21 -11.64
N PRO A 77 -10.83 5.88 -10.44
CA PRO A 77 -11.24 6.90 -9.48
C PRO A 77 -10.04 7.72 -8.99
N SER A 78 -10.29 8.92 -8.47
CA SER A 78 -9.25 9.68 -7.77
C SER A 78 -8.74 8.90 -6.54
N LEU A 79 -7.60 9.30 -5.98
CA LEU A 79 -7.09 8.68 -4.75
C LEU A 79 -8.06 8.85 -3.57
N GLU A 80 -8.69 10.01 -3.46
CA GLU A 80 -9.70 10.26 -2.43
C GLU A 80 -10.89 9.30 -2.59
N GLN A 81 -11.41 9.16 -3.81
CA GLN A 81 -12.49 8.20 -4.08
C GLN A 81 -12.03 6.77 -3.80
N ALA A 82 -10.84 6.38 -4.26
CA ALA A 82 -10.28 5.05 -4.02
C ALA A 82 -10.14 4.73 -2.51
N ALA A 83 -9.80 5.71 -1.67
CA ALA A 83 -9.65 5.56 -0.23
C ALA A 83 -10.97 5.66 0.56
N HIS A 84 -11.85 6.60 0.18
CA HIS A 84 -13.01 7.04 0.98
C HIS A 84 -14.39 6.73 0.38
N GLY A 85 -14.48 6.47 -0.92
CA GLY A 85 -15.78 6.31 -1.60
C GLY A 85 -16.58 5.08 -1.15
N GLU A 86 -17.86 5.03 -1.49
CA GLU A 86 -18.78 4.01 -0.94
C GLU A 86 -19.01 2.82 -1.90
N GLY A 87 -18.72 2.95 -3.19
CA GLY A 87 -18.92 1.93 -4.24
C GLY A 87 -17.71 1.04 -4.53
N ASN A 88 -17.82 0.00 -5.36
CA ASN A 88 -16.66 -0.78 -5.87
C ASN A 88 -16.24 -0.16 -7.22
N PRO A 89 -14.97 0.22 -7.47
CA PRO A 89 -13.74 -0.08 -6.74
C PRO A 89 -13.26 0.96 -5.71
N THR A 90 -14.14 1.83 -5.20
CA THR A 90 -13.83 2.88 -4.21
C THR A 90 -13.85 2.41 -2.75
N GLY A 91 -13.28 3.21 -1.84
CA GLY A 91 -13.40 2.99 -0.39
C GLY A 91 -12.49 1.95 0.25
N ARG A 92 -11.35 1.63 -0.35
CA ARG A 92 -10.43 0.57 0.12
C ARG A 92 -10.06 0.72 1.59
N CYS A 93 -9.81 1.94 2.06
CA CYS A 93 -9.47 2.21 3.45
C CYS A 93 -10.74 2.29 4.31
N ARG A 94 -11.67 3.18 3.92
CA ARG A 94 -12.83 3.53 4.75
C ARG A 94 -13.76 2.35 4.99
N LYS A 95 -13.94 1.44 4.02
CA LYS A 95 -14.85 0.29 4.18
C LYS A 95 -14.41 -0.69 5.26
N CYS A 96 -13.11 -0.89 5.44
CA CYS A 96 -12.60 -1.78 6.47
C CYS A 96 -12.57 -1.09 7.84
N HIS A 97 -12.20 0.19 7.87
CA HIS A 97 -12.04 0.94 9.12
C HIS A 97 -13.33 1.52 9.69
N PHE A 98 -14.36 1.74 8.86
CA PHE A 98 -15.67 2.28 9.26
C PHE A 98 -16.82 1.32 8.95
N GLY A 99 -16.50 0.12 8.46
CA GLY A 99 -17.48 -0.94 8.24
C GLY A 99 -17.83 -1.71 9.51
N PRO A 100 -18.80 -2.64 9.44
CA PRO A 100 -19.28 -3.41 10.59
C PRO A 100 -18.22 -4.35 11.19
N LYS A 101 -17.10 -4.57 10.51
CA LYS A 101 -15.97 -5.40 10.96
C LYS A 101 -14.81 -4.60 11.54
N ALA A 102 -14.95 -3.27 11.64
CA ALA A 102 -13.94 -2.42 12.23
C ALA A 102 -13.70 -2.82 13.70
N LYS A 103 -12.43 -3.04 14.07
CA LYS A 103 -12.07 -3.42 15.45
C LYS A 103 -12.12 -2.24 16.43
N LYS A 104 -11.96 -1.03 15.91
CA LYS A 104 -12.04 0.22 16.67
C LYS A 104 -12.68 1.28 15.78
N PRO A 105 -13.51 2.18 16.35
CA PRO A 105 -13.85 3.43 15.68
C PRO A 105 -12.55 4.16 15.34
N LEU A 106 -12.47 4.67 14.11
CA LEU A 106 -11.43 5.60 13.71
C LEU A 106 -12.09 6.93 13.38
N GLU A 107 -11.34 8.01 13.57
CA GLU A 107 -11.67 9.36 13.15
C GLU A 107 -10.75 9.79 12.00
N CYS A 108 -11.03 10.95 11.38
CA CYS A 108 -10.21 11.45 10.27
C CYS A 108 -8.73 11.64 10.66
N GLU A 109 -8.48 12.10 11.89
CA GLU A 109 -7.16 12.38 12.43
C GLU A 109 -6.35 11.12 12.74
N ASP A 110 -6.99 9.98 12.99
CA ASP A 110 -6.29 8.71 13.20
C ASP A 110 -5.48 8.27 11.97
N CYS A 111 -5.87 8.75 10.78
CA CYS A 111 -5.16 8.53 9.53
C CYS A 111 -4.31 9.74 9.11
N HIS A 112 -4.83 10.96 9.31
CA HIS A 112 -4.21 12.22 8.86
C HIS A 112 -3.57 13.00 10.03
N SER A 113 -2.75 12.33 10.84
CA SER A 113 -2.25 12.82 12.14
C SER A 113 -0.94 13.62 12.12
N GLY A 114 -0.49 14.09 10.95
CA GLY A 114 0.81 14.74 10.67
C GLY A 114 1.82 14.93 11.79
#